data_AF-A0A1Y4C449-F1
#
_entry.id   AF-A0A1Y4C449-F1
#
_cell.length_a   1.000
_cell.length_b   1.000
_cell.length_c   1.000
_cell.angle_alpha   90.00
_cell.angle_beta   90.00
_cell.angle_gamma   90.00
#
_symmetry.space_group_name_H-M   'P 1'
#
loop_
_entity.id
_entity.type
_entity.pdbx_description
1 polymer ?
#
loop_
_entity_poly.entity_id
_entity_poly.type
_entity_poly.pdbx_seq_one_letter_code
_entity_poly.pdbx_strand_id
1 'polypeptide(L)'
;MAFFDELKDRAMDLGRAGVAKSKQLAEITKLSLNNAGEEDAIRKAYIEIGKLYYAERGMAAEPAYVALCERITAAKINIEENKNRIAELKQEGNISDDEAASYVETNVPPEEPVGGEDAPHSEEIPPQE
;
A
#
# COMPACT_ATOMS: atom_id res chain seq x y z
N MET A 1 -28.65 -8.28 -52.61
CA MET A 1 -29.12 -7.35 -51.56
C MET A 1 -28.94 -7.98 -50.17
N ALA A 2 -29.33 -9.24 -49.94
CA ALA A 2 -29.24 -9.90 -48.61
C ALA A 2 -27.85 -9.95 -47.93
N PHE A 3 -26.75 -10.09 -48.66
CA PHE A 3 -25.40 -10.16 -48.06
C PHE A 3 -24.94 -8.83 -47.44
N PHE A 4 -25.33 -7.70 -48.03
CA PHE A 4 -24.98 -6.38 -47.51
C PHE A 4 -25.79 -6.02 -46.26
N ASP A 5 -27.06 -6.44 -46.23
CA ASP A 5 -27.92 -6.30 -45.06
C ASP A 5 -27.40 -7.15 -43.89
N GLU A 6 -26.98 -8.40 -44.14
CA GLU A 6 -26.42 -9.26 -43.10
C GLU A 6 -25.06 -8.75 -42.56
N LEU A 7 -24.20 -8.20 -43.43
CA LEU A 7 -22.95 -7.57 -43.01
C LEU A 7 -23.20 -6.32 -42.15
N LYS A 8 -24.20 -5.52 -42.50
CA LYS A 8 -24.61 -4.33 -41.74
C LYS A 8 -25.17 -4.70 -40.36
N ASP A 9 -26.02 -5.71 -40.27
CA ASP A 9 -26.59 -6.16 -39.00
C ASP A 9 -25.49 -6.71 -38.07
N ARG A 10 -24.56 -7.52 -38.58
CA ARG A 10 -23.40 -7.98 -37.80
C ARG A 10 -22.49 -6.84 -37.35
N ALA A 11 -22.26 -5.84 -38.21
CA ALA A 11 -21.48 -4.66 -37.83
C ALA A 11 -22.17 -3.81 -36.76
N MET A 12 -23.50 -3.67 -36.83
CA MET A 12 -24.30 -2.97 -35.81
C MET A 12 -24.30 -3.72 -34.48
N ASP A 13 -24.45 -5.04 -34.49
CA ASP A 13 -24.42 -5.86 -33.27
C ASP A 13 -23.03 -5.86 -32.64
N LEU A 14 -21.97 -5.94 -33.43
CA LEU A 14 -20.59 -5.82 -32.95
C LEU A 14 -20.33 -4.41 -32.36
N GLY A 15 -20.83 -3.36 -33.02
CA GLY A 15 -20.73 -1.99 -32.53
C GLY A 15 -21.47 -1.78 -31.20
N ARG A 16 -22.68 -2.33 -31.06
CA ARG A 16 -23.46 -2.27 -29.81
C ARG A 16 -22.82 -3.08 -28.70
N ALA A 17 -22.34 -4.30 -29.00
CA ALA A 17 -21.63 -5.14 -28.04
C ALA A 17 -20.30 -4.48 -27.59
N GLY A 18 -19.58 -3.84 -28.51
CA GLY A 18 -18.37 -3.06 -28.21
C GLY A 18 -18.63 -1.87 -27.29
N VAL A 19 -19.72 -1.12 -27.52
CA VAL A 19 -20.14 0.00 -26.67
C VAL A 19 -20.62 -0.46 -25.30
N ALA A 20 -21.33 -1.58 -25.20
CA ALA A 20 -21.74 -2.13 -23.91
C ALA A 20 -20.52 -2.59 -23.09
N LYS A 21 -19.58 -3.31 -23.72
CA LYS A 21 -18.35 -3.77 -23.09
C LYS A 21 -17.46 -2.60 -22.65
N SER A 22 -17.38 -1.52 -23.43
CA SER A 22 -16.59 -0.33 -23.07
C SER A 22 -17.18 0.43 -21.89
N LYS A 23 -18.52 0.52 -21.78
CA LYS A 23 -19.19 1.08 -20.60
C LYS A 23 -18.90 0.28 -19.34
N GLN A 24 -19.00 -1.05 -19.41
CA GLN A 24 -18.67 -1.93 -18.29
C GLN A 24 -17.20 -1.78 -17.88
N LEU A 25 -16.28 -1.73 -18.84
CA LEU A 25 -14.86 -1.56 -18.53
C LEU A 25 -14.57 -0.18 -17.91
N ALA A 26 -15.22 0.89 -18.37
CA ALA A 26 -15.11 2.21 -17.77
C ALA A 26 -15.64 2.23 -16.33
N GLU A 27 -16.74 1.54 -16.07
CA GLU A 27 -17.30 1.39 -14.73
C GLU A 27 -16.38 0.57 -13.81
N ILE A 28 -15.82 -0.54 -14.31
CA ILE A 28 -14.82 -1.34 -13.59
C ILE A 28 -13.61 -0.48 -13.24
N THR A 29 -13.03 0.24 -14.20
CA THR A 29 -11.88 1.11 -13.96
C THR A 29 -12.19 2.18 -12.91
N LYS A 30 -13.38 2.78 -12.97
CA LYS A 30 -13.82 3.76 -11.97
C LYS A 30 -13.93 3.14 -10.59
N LEU A 31 -14.56 1.97 -10.48
CA LEU A 31 -14.70 1.25 -9.20
C LEU A 31 -13.33 0.82 -8.66
N SER A 32 -12.43 0.32 -9.51
CA SER A 32 -11.06 -0.03 -9.13
C SER A 32 -10.27 1.17 -8.62
N LEU A 33 -10.38 2.34 -9.28
CA LEU A 33 -9.73 3.56 -8.82
C LEU A 33 -10.28 4.02 -7.46
N ASN A 34 -11.61 3.94 -7.29
CA ASN A 34 -12.23 4.26 -6.00
C ASN A 34 -11.75 3.30 -4.91
N ASN A 35 -11.72 1.98 -5.17
CA ASN A 35 -11.23 0.99 -4.22
C ASN A 35 -9.78 1.28 -3.80
N ALA A 36 -8.90 1.60 -4.76
CA ALA A 36 -7.51 1.97 -4.46
C ALA A 36 -7.42 3.22 -3.56
N GLY A 37 -8.30 4.19 -3.78
CA GLY A 37 -8.42 5.37 -2.91
C GLY A 37 -8.87 5.02 -1.49
N GLU A 38 -9.88 4.15 -1.35
CA GLU A 38 -10.35 3.69 -0.05
C GLU A 38 -9.30 2.85 0.69
N GLU A 39 -8.58 1.96 -0.01
CA GLU A 39 -7.47 1.19 0.56
C GLU A 39 -6.36 2.10 1.10
N ASP A 40 -6.03 3.18 0.39
CA ASP A 40 -5.07 4.19 0.86
C ASP A 40 -5.60 4.96 2.10
N ALA A 41 -6.87 5.33 2.09
CA ALA A 41 -7.51 5.97 3.24
C ALA A 41 -7.48 5.06 4.48
N ILE A 42 -7.78 3.77 4.32
CA ILE A 42 -7.70 2.75 5.39
C ILE A 42 -6.27 2.64 5.91
N ARG A 43 -5.27 2.54 5.02
CA ARG A 43 -3.86 2.44 5.42
C ARG A 43 -3.44 3.66 6.25
N LYS A 44 -3.82 4.87 5.81
CA LYS A 44 -3.55 6.11 6.53
C LYS A 44 -4.22 6.12 7.91
N ALA A 45 -5.49 5.70 7.98
CA ALA A 45 -6.21 5.61 9.24
C ALA A 45 -5.54 4.63 10.22
N TYR A 46 -5.10 3.45 9.76
CA TYR A 46 -4.37 2.52 10.63
C TYR A 46 -3.05 3.09 11.16
N ILE A 47 -2.29 3.80 10.31
CA ILE A 47 -1.06 4.48 10.73
C ILE A 47 -1.38 5.55 11.78
N GLU A 48 -2.43 6.34 11.56
CA GLU A 48 -2.85 7.41 12.48
C GLU A 48 -3.30 6.84 13.82
N ILE A 49 -4.11 5.77 13.83
CA ILE A 49 -4.52 5.06 15.04
C ILE A 49 -3.30 4.58 15.81
N GLY A 50 -2.34 3.92 15.15
CA GLY A 50 -1.12 3.44 15.80
C GLY A 50 -0.27 4.57 16.39
N LYS A 51 -0.17 5.71 15.70
CA LYS A 51 0.54 6.90 16.18
C LYS A 51 -0.14 7.51 17.42
N LEU A 52 -1.46 7.69 17.36
CA LEU A 52 -2.25 8.22 18.48
C LEU A 52 -2.17 7.29 19.69
N TYR A 53 -2.34 5.99 19.47
CA TYR A 53 -2.23 4.98 20.51
C TYR A 53 -0.84 4.99 21.16
N TYR A 54 0.24 5.02 20.37
CA TYR A 54 1.58 5.13 20.94
C TYR A 54 1.79 6.44 21.71
N ALA A 55 1.23 7.56 21.25
CA ALA A 55 1.35 8.85 21.93
C ALA A 55 0.65 8.86 23.29
N GLU A 56 -0.54 8.25 23.40
CA GLU A 56 -1.34 8.24 24.63
C GLU A 56 -0.96 7.10 25.58
N ARG A 57 -0.64 5.93 25.04
CA ARG A 57 -0.50 4.66 25.78
C ARG A 57 0.89 4.04 25.63
N GLY A 58 1.81 4.61 24.86
CA GLY A 58 3.09 3.96 24.53
C GLY A 58 3.95 3.55 25.73
N MET A 59 3.82 4.25 26.87
CA MET A 59 4.55 3.95 28.11
C MET A 59 3.76 3.06 29.09
N ALA A 60 2.50 2.77 28.80
CA ALA A 60 1.58 1.98 29.64
C ALA A 60 0.60 1.17 28.77
N ALA A 61 1.11 0.56 27.71
CA ALA A 61 0.32 -0.17 26.74
C ALA A 61 -0.26 -1.45 27.35
N GLU A 62 -1.43 -1.90 26.87
CA GLU A 62 -1.95 -3.21 27.27
C GLU A 62 -1.00 -4.35 26.80
N PRO A 63 -0.97 -5.51 27.48
CA PRO A 63 0.01 -6.58 27.22
C PRO A 63 0.12 -7.02 25.76
N ALA A 64 -0.97 -6.98 25.00
CA ALA A 64 -0.98 -7.32 23.58
C ALA A 64 -0.19 -6.34 22.69
N TYR A 65 0.02 -5.10 23.15
CA TYR A 65 0.65 -4.03 22.38
C TYR A 65 2.03 -3.62 22.92
N VAL A 66 2.43 -4.08 24.12
CA VAL A 66 3.71 -3.73 24.76
C VAL A 66 4.89 -3.95 23.82
N ALA A 67 5.00 -5.14 23.21
CA ALA A 67 6.11 -5.45 22.31
C ALA A 67 6.19 -4.53 21.09
N LEU A 68 5.04 -4.10 20.55
CA LEU A 68 4.99 -3.15 19.44
C LEU A 68 5.41 -1.75 19.88
N CYS A 69 4.96 -1.28 21.04
CA CYS A 69 5.38 0.00 21.60
C CYS A 69 6.87 0.01 21.96
N GLU A 70 7.40 -1.06 22.57
CA GLU A 70 8.84 -1.20 22.86
C GLU A 70 9.67 -1.16 21.57
N ARG A 71 9.22 -1.84 20.51
CA ARG A 71 9.90 -1.80 19.21
C ARG A 71 9.92 -0.40 18.61
N ILE A 72 8.82 0.34 18.68
CA ILE A 72 8.77 1.74 18.22
C ILE A 72 9.72 2.61 19.05
N THR A 73 9.76 2.40 20.37
CA THR A 73 10.64 3.14 21.28
C THR A 73 12.12 2.87 20.96
N ALA A 74 12.50 1.60 20.84
CA ALA A 74 13.85 1.19 20.49
C ALA A 74 14.27 1.74 19.12
N ALA A 75 13.37 1.70 18.13
CA ALA A 75 13.64 2.27 16.81
C ALA A 75 13.86 3.79 16.87
N LYS A 76 13.09 4.53 17.69
CA LYS A 76 13.30 5.97 17.89
C LYS A 76 14.67 6.28 18.49
N ILE A 77 15.09 5.52 19.51
CA ILE A 77 16.41 5.65 20.12
C ILE A 77 17.51 5.37 19.07
N ASN A 78 17.41 4.26 18.35
CA ASN A 78 18.39 3.90 17.32
C ASN A 78 18.48 4.94 16.20
N ILE A 79 17.36 5.57 15.82
CA ILE A 79 17.35 6.66 14.83
C ILE A 79 18.15 7.86 15.35
N GLU A 80 17.98 8.24 16.63
CA GLU A 80 18.74 9.34 17.23
C GLU A 80 20.22 9.01 17.33
N GLU A 81 20.58 7.80 17.76
CA GLU A 81 21.97 7.33 17.79
C GLU A 81 22.60 7.33 16.39
N ASN A 82 21.89 6.81 15.38
CA ASN A 82 22.35 6.82 14.00
C ASN A 82 22.52 8.24 13.46
N LYS A 83 21.59 9.15 13.76
CA LYS A 83 21.70 10.56 13.37
C LYS A 83 22.94 11.22 13.98
N ASN A 84 23.19 10.97 15.27
CA ASN A 84 24.38 11.48 15.96
C ASN A 84 25.65 10.92 15.31
N ARG A 85 25.69 9.62 15.03
CA ARG A 85 26.85 8.99 14.38
C ARG A 85 27.07 9.51 12.95
N ILE A 86 26.01 9.75 12.19
CA ILE A 86 26.08 10.37 10.86
C ILE A 86 26.67 11.79 10.98
N ALA A 87 26.24 12.58 11.97
CA ALA A 87 26.77 13.93 12.18
C ALA A 87 28.27 13.92 12.52
N GLU A 88 28.71 13.01 13.39
CA GLU A 88 30.14 12.80 13.69
C GLU A 88 30.93 12.45 12.44
N LEU A 89 30.48 11.46 11.66
CA LEU A 89 31.15 11.02 10.44
C LEU A 89 31.22 12.13 9.37
N LYS A 90 30.17 12.95 9.25
CA LYS A 90 30.17 14.12 8.36
C LYS A 90 31.22 15.13 8.78
N GLN A 91 31.34 15.39 10.08
CA GLN A 91 32.32 16.32 10.62
C GLN A 91 33.75 15.79 10.47
N GLU A 92 33.99 14.51 10.78
CA GLU A 92 35.29 13.85 10.63
C GLU A 92 35.76 13.81 9.17
N GLY A 93 34.84 13.52 8.25
CA GLY A 93 35.14 13.40 6.82
C GLY A 93 35.03 14.70 6.03
N ASN A 94 34.61 15.81 6.65
CA ASN A 94 34.24 17.06 5.96
C ASN A 94 33.24 16.81 4.81
N ILE A 95 32.29 15.89 5.01
CA ILE A 95 31.29 15.47 4.03
C ILE A 95 30.08 16.41 4.15
N SER A 96 29.68 17.01 3.04
CA SER A 96 28.48 17.87 3.00
C SER A 96 27.19 17.04 3.02
N ASP A 97 26.07 17.69 3.36
CA ASP A 97 24.76 17.04 3.34
C ASP A 97 24.38 16.53 1.94
N ASP A 98 24.72 17.30 0.90
CA ASP A 98 24.46 16.95 -0.51
C ASP A 98 25.27 15.72 -0.93
N GLU A 99 26.53 15.64 -0.51
CA GLU A 99 27.38 14.48 -0.80
C GLU A 99 26.84 13.23 -0.12
N ALA A 100 26.47 13.30 1.16
CA ALA A 100 25.89 12.17 1.88
C ALA A 100 24.54 11.70 1.29
N ALA A 101 23.70 12.61 0.82
CA ALA A 101 22.40 12.28 0.23
C ALA A 101 22.53 11.46 -1.07
N SER A 102 23.53 11.78 -1.90
CA SER A 102 23.78 11.09 -3.17
C SER A 102 24.07 9.58 -3.02
N TYR A 103 24.70 9.18 -1.90
CA TYR A 103 25.01 7.78 -1.60
C TYR A 103 23.82 7.00 -1.05
N VAL A 104 22.81 7.66 -0.47
CA VAL A 104 21.60 7.00 0.04
C VAL A 104 20.65 6.70 -1.09
N GLU A 105 20.41 7.66 -1.99
CA GLU A 105 19.44 7.54 -3.09
C GLU A 105 19.81 6.43 -4.09
N THR A 106 21.09 6.11 -4.22
CA THR A 106 21.61 5.07 -5.11
C THR A 106 21.52 3.65 -4.54
N ASN A 107 21.24 3.49 -3.23
CA ASN A 107 21.35 2.21 -2.53
C ASN A 107 20.07 1.75 -1.81
N VAL A 108 18.94 2.46 -1.93
CA VAL A 108 17.65 2.01 -1.39
C VAL A 108 16.97 1.07 -2.40
N PRO A 109 16.79 -0.23 -2.10
CA PRO A 109 15.98 -1.11 -2.94
C PRO A 109 14.54 -0.58 -2.99
N PRO A 110 13.79 -0.75 -4.10
CA PRO A 110 12.38 -0.39 -4.14
C PRO A 110 11.66 -1.00 -2.94
N GLU A 111 10.91 -0.20 -2.17
CA GLU A 111 10.06 -0.74 -1.10
C GLU A 111 9.15 -1.80 -1.70
N GLU A 112 9.36 -3.06 -1.33
CA GLU A 112 8.45 -4.12 -1.70
C GLU A 112 7.10 -3.81 -1.05
N PRO A 113 5.98 -3.83 -1.80
CA PRO A 113 4.68 -3.75 -1.19
C PRO A 113 4.58 -4.92 -0.21
N VAL A 114 4.33 -4.64 1.06
CA VAL A 114 4.00 -5.66 2.06
C VAL A 114 2.75 -6.36 1.53
N GLY A 115 2.97 -7.49 0.83
CA GLY A 115 1.92 -8.35 0.33
C GLY A 115 1.15 -8.85 1.53
N GLY A 116 -0.12 -8.49 1.63
CA GLY A 116 -1.03 -9.13 2.57
C GLY A 116 -0.99 -10.62 2.28
N GLU A 117 -0.54 -11.41 3.25
CA GLU A 117 -0.59 -12.86 3.18
C GLU A 117 -2.05 -13.27 3.01
N ASP A 118 -2.33 -13.74 1.81
CA ASP A 118 -3.52 -14.46 1.40
C ASP A 118 -3.55 -15.77 2.21
N ALA A 119 -4.32 -15.81 3.30
CA ALA A 119 -4.62 -17.05 4.01
C ALA A 119 -6.02 -17.50 3.56
N PRO A 120 -6.15 -18.58 2.75
CA PRO A 120 -7.46 -19.17 2.51
C PRO A 120 -7.83 -19.98 3.76
N HIS A 121 -8.61 -19.40 4.66
CA HIS A 121 -9.34 -20.20 5.64
C HIS A 121 -10.50 -20.89 4.90
N SER A 122 -10.24 -22.13 4.52
CA SER A 122 -11.27 -23.10 4.15
C SER A 122 -12.00 -23.51 5.42
N GLU A 123 -13.07 -22.80 5.77
CA GLU A 123 -14.06 -23.33 6.71
C GLU A 123 -14.93 -24.36 5.99
N GLU A 124 -14.61 -25.64 6.19
CA GLU A 124 -15.54 -26.75 5.95
C GLU A 124 -16.78 -26.54 6.83
N ILE A 125 -17.92 -26.23 6.21
CA ILE A 125 -19.22 -26.28 6.86
C ILE A 125 -19.67 -27.75 6.87
N PRO A 126 -19.90 -28.40 8.03
CA PRO A 126 -20.47 -29.74 8.06
C PRO A 126 -21.96 -29.69 7.71
N PRO A 127 -22.49 -30.71 6.99
CA PRO A 127 -23.91 -30.76 6.66
C PRO A 127 -24.74 -30.99 7.92
N GLN A 128 -25.76 -30.15 8.13
CA GLN A 128 -26.78 -30.37 9.13
C GLN A 128 -27.81 -31.36 8.55
N GLU A 129 -28.04 -32.47 9.28
CA GLU A 129 -29.19 -33.36 9.11
C GLU A 129 -30.50 -32.72 9.59
#